data_AF-A0A2P5DQT7-F1
#
_entry.id   AF-A0A2P5DQT7-F1
#
_cell.length_a   1.000
_cell.length_b   1.000
_cell.length_c   1.000
_cell.angle_alpha   90.00
_cell.angle_beta   90.00
_cell.angle_gamma   90.00
#
_symmetry.space_group_name_H-M   'P 1'
#
loop_
_entity.id
_entity.type
_entity.pdbx_description
1 polymer ?
#
loop_
_entity_poly.entity_id
_entity_poly.type
_entity_poly.pdbx_seq_one_letter_code
_entity_poly.pdbx_strand_id
1 'polypeptide(L)'
;MASNQNQELQSIKDSELDSLRRQLCFPGGVTLQRVKGPADWYLRPCAPEGSIVLGRKHLECLRFPLPPLVHQFFALTGIHPMQLNANGIMILMGLSVLSVINNTHIDLEVVFYAYKLVLIPKKSSYPTFYLQPLPGRHIF
;
A
#
# COMPACT_ATOMS: atom_id res chain seq x y z
N MET A 1 -31.78 0.55 -10.76
CA MET A 1 -31.91 0.68 -9.30
C MET A 1 -30.71 -0.02 -8.67
N ALA A 2 -29.66 0.72 -8.29
CA ALA A 2 -28.48 0.14 -7.67
C ALA A 2 -28.74 0.03 -6.17
N SER A 3 -28.76 -1.20 -5.66
CA SER A 3 -28.91 -1.50 -4.23
C SER A 3 -27.72 -0.90 -3.47
N ASN A 4 -28.00 0.09 -2.62
CA ASN A 4 -27.11 0.51 -1.54
C ASN A 4 -27.01 -0.65 -0.55
N GLN A 5 -26.12 -1.60 -0.82
CA GLN A 5 -25.64 -2.48 0.23
C GLN A 5 -24.82 -1.61 1.19
N ASN A 6 -25.43 -1.24 2.31
CA ASN A 6 -24.73 -0.66 3.45
C ASN A 6 -23.60 -1.61 3.82
N GLN A 7 -22.38 -1.25 3.42
CA GLN A 7 -21.17 -2.00 3.73
C GLN A 7 -20.87 -1.81 5.22
N GLU A 8 -20.90 -2.90 5.98
CA GLU A 8 -20.66 -2.85 7.42
C GLU A 8 -19.18 -2.69 7.73
N LEU A 9 -18.79 -1.46 8.08
CA LEU A 9 -17.58 -1.21 8.85
C LEU A 9 -17.72 -1.88 10.21
N GLN A 10 -16.79 -2.78 10.54
CA GLN A 10 -16.79 -3.46 11.82
C GLN A 10 -15.66 -2.92 12.70
N SER A 11 -15.99 -2.63 13.96
CA SER A 11 -14.99 -2.34 14.97
C SER A 11 -14.11 -3.58 15.20
N ILE A 12 -12.81 -3.34 15.35
CA ILE A 12 -11.86 -4.38 15.73
C ILE A 12 -11.91 -4.48 17.26
N LYS A 13 -11.93 -5.69 17.82
CA LYS A 13 -11.86 -5.88 19.28
C LYS A 13 -10.59 -5.25 19.83
N ASP A 14 -10.67 -4.63 21.02
CA ASP A 14 -9.55 -3.87 21.60
C ASP A 14 -8.25 -4.69 21.71
N SER A 15 -8.34 -5.98 22.10
CA SER A 15 -7.16 -6.85 22.19
C SER A 15 -6.50 -7.17 20.84
N GLU A 16 -7.30 -7.28 19.77
CA GLU A 16 -6.81 -7.45 18.41
C GLU A 16 -6.25 -6.13 17.87
N LEU A 17 -6.89 -5.01 18.19
CA LEU A 17 -6.47 -3.67 17.83
C LEU A 17 -5.10 -3.33 18.42
N ASP A 18 -4.88 -3.61 19.70
CA ASP A 18 -3.60 -3.37 20.38
C ASP A 18 -2.47 -4.26 19.86
N SER A 19 -2.80 -5.49 19.44
CA SER A 19 -1.84 -6.37 18.76
C SER A 19 -1.43 -5.78 17.42
N LEU A 20 -2.40 -5.37 16.59
CA LEU A 20 -2.15 -4.76 15.29
C LEU A 20 -1.37 -3.46 15.40
N ARG A 21 -1.70 -2.59 16.36
CA ARG A 21 -0.98 -1.34 16.61
C ARG A 21 0.49 -1.58 16.95
N ARG A 22 0.78 -2.56 17.80
CA ARG A 22 2.15 -2.94 18.15
C ARG A 22 2.90 -3.56 16.97
N GLN A 23 2.25 -4.47 16.23
CA GLN A 23 2.87 -5.17 15.11
C GLN A 23 3.21 -4.22 13.95
N LEU A 24 2.33 -3.26 13.65
CA LEU A 24 2.41 -2.41 12.47
C LEU A 24 2.94 -1.00 12.78
N CYS A 25 3.25 -0.73 14.06
CA CYS A 25 3.71 0.56 14.56
C CYS A 25 2.73 1.71 14.26
N PHE A 26 1.42 1.45 14.33
CA PHE A 26 0.42 2.51 14.08
C PHE A 26 0.47 3.57 15.20
N PRO A 27 0.49 4.87 14.85
CA PRO A 27 0.37 5.94 15.83
C PRO A 27 -1.02 5.93 16.48
N GLY A 28 -1.09 6.34 17.75
CA GLY A 28 -2.32 6.29 18.56
C GLY A 28 -3.50 7.08 17.99
N GLY A 29 -3.23 8.11 17.18
CA GLY A 29 -4.24 8.92 16.50
C GLY A 29 -4.88 8.26 15.26
N VAL A 30 -4.46 7.05 14.86
CA VAL A 30 -5.02 6.34 13.70
C VAL A 30 -6.17 5.43 14.13
N THR A 31 -7.31 5.61 13.47
CA THR A 31 -8.48 4.73 13.58
C THR A 31 -8.32 3.54 12.65
N LEU A 32 -8.46 2.33 13.19
CA LEU A 32 -8.42 1.08 12.43
C LEU A 32 -9.81 0.43 12.42
N GLN A 33 -10.27 0.07 11.23
CA GLN A 33 -11.57 -0.58 11.04
C GLN A 33 -11.40 -1.80 10.15
N ARG A 34 -12.12 -2.88 10.47
CA ARG A 34 -12.16 -4.04 9.59
C ARG A 34 -13.31 -3.86 8.61
N VAL A 35 -12.98 -4.07 7.35
CA VAL A 35 -13.95 -4.04 6.27
C VAL A 35 -14.35 -5.48 5.97
N LYS A 36 -15.64 -5.79 6.09
CA LYS A 36 -16.21 -7.02 5.51
C LYS A 36 -16.75 -6.71 4.13
N GLY A 37 -16.41 -7.54 3.15
CA GLY A 37 -16.96 -7.40 1.81
C GLY A 37 -16.06 -8.01 0.73
N PRO A 38 -16.53 -8.00 -0.52
CA PRO A 38 -15.73 -8.43 -1.66
C PRO A 38 -14.47 -7.54 -1.80
N ALA A 39 -13.43 -8.11 -2.42
CA ALA A 39 -12.10 -7.52 -2.48
C ALA A 39 -12.01 -6.19 -3.28
N ASP A 40 -13.11 -5.66 -3.84
CA ASP A 40 -13.20 -4.41 -4.62
C ASP A 40 -13.39 -3.14 -3.80
N TRP A 41 -13.19 -3.16 -2.48
CA TRP A 41 -13.42 -1.96 -1.66
C TRP A 41 -12.61 -0.73 -2.12
N TYR A 42 -11.46 -0.94 -2.75
CA TYR A 42 -10.62 0.10 -3.33
C TYR A 42 -11.04 0.62 -4.71
N LEU A 43 -12.02 0.00 -5.36
CA LEU A 43 -12.51 0.39 -6.69
C LEU A 43 -13.75 1.27 -6.63
N ARG A 44 -14.36 1.35 -5.44
CA ARG A 44 -15.52 2.20 -5.20
C ARG A 44 -15.06 3.33 -4.27
N PRO A 45 -15.51 4.57 -4.48
CA PRO A 45 -15.26 5.68 -3.56
C PRO A 45 -16.13 5.53 -2.29
N CYS A 46 -16.04 4.38 -1.62
CA CYS A 46 -16.80 4.07 -0.41
C CYS A 46 -15.98 4.30 0.87
N ALA A 47 -14.66 4.45 0.73
CA ALA A 47 -13.77 4.73 1.86
C ALA A 47 -13.81 6.25 2.17
N PRO A 48 -13.91 6.66 3.45
CA PRO A 48 -13.87 8.07 3.83
C PRO A 48 -12.63 8.79 3.28
N GLU A 49 -12.74 10.09 3.03
CA GLU A 49 -11.60 10.90 2.61
C GLU A 49 -10.45 10.79 3.63
N GLY A 50 -9.22 10.64 3.13
CA GLY A 50 -8.04 10.42 3.97
C GLY A 50 -7.88 9.01 4.54
N SER A 51 -8.80 8.07 4.25
CA SER A 51 -8.63 6.66 4.63
C SER A 51 -7.78 5.89 3.63
N ILE A 52 -7.03 4.89 4.12
CA ILE A 52 -6.25 3.97 3.29
C ILE A 52 -6.77 2.55 3.53
N VAL A 53 -7.12 1.85 2.45
CA VAL A 53 -7.55 0.46 2.52
C VAL A 53 -6.37 -0.45 2.23
N LEU A 54 -6.18 -1.47 3.06
CA LEU A 54 -5.09 -2.42 2.90
C LEU A 54 -5.59 -3.85 3.04
N GLY A 55 -5.10 -4.72 2.15
CA GLY A 55 -5.27 -6.16 2.32
C GLY A 55 -4.40 -6.68 3.45
N ARG A 56 -4.80 -7.81 4.07
CA ARG A 56 -4.02 -8.44 5.16
C ARG A 56 -2.56 -8.68 4.78
N LYS A 57 -2.29 -9.15 3.55
CA LYS A 57 -0.93 -9.40 3.05
C LYS A 57 -0.10 -8.11 2.93
N HIS A 58 -0.74 -6.98 2.63
CA HIS A 58 -0.05 -5.69 2.57
C HIS A 58 0.36 -5.21 3.97
N LEU A 59 -0.43 -5.52 5.00
CA LEU A 59 -0.07 -5.22 6.39
C LEU A 59 1.22 -5.94 6.81
N GLU A 60 1.46 -7.17 6.33
CA GLU A 60 2.69 -7.91 6.64
C GLU A 60 3.95 -7.25 6.06
N CYS A 61 3.82 -6.43 5.01
CA CYS A 61 4.94 -5.78 4.32
C CYS A 61 5.07 -4.28 4.64
N LEU A 62 4.13 -3.69 5.38
CA LEU A 62 4.08 -2.25 5.66
C LEU A 62 4.43 -1.95 7.12
N ARG A 63 5.09 -0.80 7.32
CA ARG A 63 5.38 -0.21 8.63
C ARG A 63 4.85 1.22 8.62
N PHE A 64 4.29 1.66 9.74
CA PHE A 64 3.75 3.01 9.88
C PHE A 64 4.62 3.91 10.79
N PRO A 65 4.68 5.22 10.54
CA PRO A 65 4.10 5.93 9.39
C PRO A 65 4.75 5.48 8.07
N LEU A 66 4.00 5.53 6.95
CA LEU A 66 4.55 5.13 5.66
C LEU A 66 5.70 6.08 5.30
N PRO A 67 6.81 5.58 4.74
CA PRO A 67 7.89 6.43 4.28
C PRO A 67 7.42 7.45 3.22
N PRO A 68 8.03 8.66 3.16
CA PRO A 68 7.67 9.67 2.17
C PRO A 68 7.70 9.16 0.72
N LEU A 69 8.67 8.33 0.37
CA LEU A 69 8.79 7.72 -0.96
C LEU A 69 7.56 6.88 -1.32
N VAL A 70 7.02 6.11 -0.37
CA VAL A 70 5.82 5.27 -0.57
C VAL A 70 4.58 6.16 -0.76
N HIS A 71 4.45 7.22 0.05
CA HIS A 71 3.37 8.19 -0.11
C HIS A 71 3.40 8.88 -1.47
N GLN A 72 4.57 9.39 -1.87
CA GLN A 72 4.76 10.04 -3.16
C GLN A 72 4.47 9.09 -4.32
N PHE A 73 4.86 7.83 -4.21
CA PHE A 73 4.61 6.83 -5.23
C PHE A 73 3.11 6.63 -5.49
N PHE A 74 2.31 6.46 -4.43
CA PHE A 74 0.86 6.31 -4.59
C PHE A 74 0.20 7.60 -5.08
N ALA A 75 0.65 8.76 -4.60
CA ALA A 75 0.15 10.05 -5.05
C ALA A 75 0.41 10.29 -6.54
N LEU A 76 1.61 9.96 -7.03
CA LEU A 76 1.99 10.15 -8.43
C LEU A 76 1.29 9.15 -9.37
N THR A 77 1.27 7.87 -9.00
CA THR A 77 0.77 6.81 -9.89
C THR A 77 -0.75 6.71 -9.88
N GLY A 78 -1.42 7.24 -8.86
CA GLY A 78 -2.85 7.10 -8.65
C GLY A 78 -3.30 5.65 -8.37
N ILE A 79 -2.36 4.72 -8.21
CA ILE A 79 -2.71 3.33 -7.88
C ILE A 79 -3.06 3.24 -6.40
N HIS A 80 -4.11 2.50 -6.11
CA HIS A 80 -4.45 2.18 -4.74
C HIS A 80 -3.45 1.15 -4.17
N PRO A 81 -3.07 1.21 -2.89
CA PRO A 81 -2.11 0.27 -2.29
C PRO A 81 -2.43 -1.22 -2.52
N MET A 82 -3.71 -1.59 -2.50
CA MET A 82 -4.14 -2.98 -2.82
C MET A 82 -3.88 -3.42 -4.26
N GLN A 83 -3.71 -2.47 -5.20
CA GLN A 83 -3.36 -2.75 -6.60
C GLN A 83 -1.86 -2.97 -6.77
N LEU A 84 -1.02 -2.56 -5.82
CA LEU A 84 0.41 -2.83 -5.89
C LEU A 84 0.72 -4.23 -5.34
N ASN A 85 1.46 -5.01 -6.11
CA ASN A 85 2.00 -6.30 -5.69
C ASN A 85 2.96 -6.11 -4.51
N ALA A 86 3.03 -7.11 -3.62
CA ALA A 86 3.93 -7.10 -2.47
C ALA A 86 5.39 -6.78 -2.84
N ASN A 87 5.85 -7.19 -4.02
CA ASN A 87 7.20 -6.85 -4.48
C ASN A 87 7.43 -5.33 -4.58
N GLY A 88 6.45 -4.58 -5.07
CA GLY A 88 6.54 -3.13 -5.22
C GLY A 88 6.57 -2.44 -3.86
N ILE A 89 5.75 -2.91 -2.92
CA ILE A 89 5.77 -2.45 -1.53
C ILE A 89 7.16 -2.70 -0.92
N MET A 90 7.70 -3.92 -1.05
CA MET A 90 9.01 -4.28 -0.51
C MET A 90 10.14 -3.45 -1.12
N ILE A 91 10.13 -3.19 -2.43
CA ILE A 91 11.12 -2.35 -3.10
C ILE A 91 11.06 -0.92 -2.56
N LEU A 92 9.87 -0.32 -2.49
CA LEU A 92 9.73 1.06 -2.00
C LEU A 92 10.13 1.19 -0.53
N MET A 93 9.73 0.22 0.31
CA MET A 93 10.15 0.17 1.71
C MET A 93 11.67 -0.01 1.84
N GLY A 94 12.27 -0.91 1.05
CA GLY A 94 13.70 -1.16 1.04
C GLY A 94 14.51 0.05 0.62
N LEU A 95 14.11 0.72 -0.46
CA LEU A 95 14.74 1.98 -0.91
C LEU A 95 14.58 3.10 0.11
N SER A 96 13.44 3.19 0.78
CA SER A 96 13.24 4.16 1.87
C SER A 96 14.23 3.94 3.01
N VAL A 97 14.49 2.67 3.38
CA VAL A 97 15.47 2.32 4.40
C VAL A 97 16.90 2.60 3.92
N LEU A 98 17.23 2.25 2.67
CA LEU A 98 18.55 2.52 2.08
C LEU A 98 18.84 4.01 1.98
N SER A 99 17.84 4.84 1.70
CA SER A 99 17.95 6.29 1.70
C SER A 99 18.44 6.82 3.06
N VAL A 100 17.86 6.29 4.15
CA VAL A 100 18.25 6.64 5.53
C VAL A 100 19.65 6.10 5.87
N ILE A 101 19.92 4.83 5.58
CA ILE A 101 21.19 4.17 5.92
C ILE A 101 22.37 4.83 5.21
N ASN A 102 22.22 5.11 3.91
CA ASN A 102 23.29 5.69 3.10
C ASN A 102 23.34 7.21 3.16
N ASN A 103 22.42 7.85 3.90
CA ASN A 103 22.23 9.30 3.91
C ASN A 103 22.14 9.89 2.49
N THR A 104 21.44 9.19 1.59
CA THR A 104 21.21 9.59 0.20
C THR A 104 19.72 9.84 -0.03
N HIS A 105 19.38 10.89 -0.77
CA HIS A 105 18.00 11.15 -1.14
C HIS A 105 17.58 10.22 -2.28
N ILE A 106 16.80 9.17 -1.97
CA ILE A 106 16.20 8.29 -2.98
C ILE A 106 14.76 8.72 -3.16
N ASP A 107 14.47 9.31 -4.31
CA ASP A 107 13.13 9.74 -4.71
C ASP A 107 12.54 8.85 -5.80
N LEU A 108 11.39 9.27 -6.33
CA LEU A 108 10.70 8.56 -7.39
C LEU A 108 11.49 8.52 -8.70
N GLU A 109 12.36 9.50 -8.96
CA GLU A 109 13.17 9.49 -10.18
C GLU A 109 14.11 8.29 -10.18
N VAL A 110 14.76 8.02 -9.04
CA VAL A 110 15.61 6.82 -8.87
C VAL A 110 14.79 5.53 -8.98
N VAL A 111 13.57 5.52 -8.43
CA VAL A 111 12.66 4.35 -8.56
C VAL A 111 12.32 4.09 -10.03
N PHE A 112 11.89 5.10 -10.78
CA PHE A 112 11.53 4.93 -12.20
C PHE A 112 12.74 4.85 -13.14
N TYR A 113 13.91 5.27 -12.67
CA TYR A 113 15.16 4.94 -13.31
C TYR A 113 15.37 3.43 -13.26
N ALA A 114 15.31 2.76 -12.11
CA ALA A 114 15.64 1.33 -12.05
C ALA A 114 14.47 0.37 -12.30
N TYR A 115 13.22 0.82 -12.13
CA TYR A 115 12.03 -0.03 -12.21
C TYR A 115 10.96 0.54 -13.12
N LYS A 116 10.24 -0.36 -13.79
CA LYS A 116 9.02 -0.05 -14.53
C LYS A 116 7.80 -0.57 -13.78
N LEU A 117 6.76 0.25 -13.68
CA LEU A 117 5.46 -0.20 -13.20
C LEU A 117 4.76 -0.99 -14.32
N VAL A 118 4.47 -2.26 -14.08
CA VAL A 118 3.90 -3.15 -15.09
C VAL A 118 2.62 -3.79 -14.57
N LEU A 119 1.58 -3.77 -15.40
CA LEU A 119 0.32 -4.44 -15.12
C LEU A 119 0.50 -5.96 -15.25
N ILE A 120 0.11 -6.71 -14.23
CA ILE A 120 -0.04 -8.17 -14.29
C ILE A 120 -1.43 -8.47 -14.87
N PRO A 121 -1.53 -9.00 -16.11
CA PRO A 121 -2.80 -9.46 -16.63
C PRO A 121 -3.23 -10.72 -15.86
N LYS A 122 -4.13 -10.56 -14.89
CA LYS A 122 -4.78 -11.69 -14.21
C LYS A 122 -6.19 -11.89 -14.76
N LYS A 123 -6.64 -13.15 -14.83
CA LYS A 123 -8.06 -13.51 -14.98
C LYS A 123 -8.91 -13.10 -13.77
N SER A 124 -8.30 -12.65 -12.68
CA SER A 124 -9.01 -12.13 -11.52
C SER A 124 -9.53 -10.72 -11.79
N SER A 125 -10.59 -10.35 -11.10
CA SER A 125 -11.44 -9.19 -11.35
C SER A 125 -10.75 -7.82 -11.43
N TYR A 126 -9.49 -7.66 -10.99
CA TYR A 126 -8.90 -6.34 -10.74
C TYR A 126 -7.43 -6.21 -11.17
N PRO A 127 -7.01 -5.01 -11.63
CA PRO A 127 -5.64 -4.76 -12.09
C PRO A 127 -4.67 -4.80 -10.90
N THR A 128 -3.62 -5.61 -11.04
CA THR A 128 -2.50 -5.65 -10.10
C THR A 128 -1.25 -5.18 -10.83
N PHE A 129 -0.48 -4.26 -10.24
CA PHE A 129 0.77 -3.76 -10.78
C PHE A 129 1.95 -4.30 -9.99
N TYR A 130 3.10 -4.46 -10.63
CA TYR A 130 4.35 -4.79 -9.97
C TYR A 130 5.47 -3.88 -10.47
N LEU A 131 6.50 -3.68 -9.63
CA LEU A 131 7.72 -3.00 -10.05
C LEU A 131 8.66 -4.03 -10.68
N GLN A 132 8.85 -3.93 -11.99
CA GLN A 132 9.76 -4.76 -12.78
C GLN A 132 11.14 -4.07 -12.85
N PRO A 133 12.24 -4.73 -12.45
CA PRO A 133 13.58 -4.19 -12.68
C PRO A 133 13.86 -3.97 -14.18
N LEU A 134 14.49 -2.85 -14.51
CA LEU A 134 14.92 -2.55 -15.87
C LEU A 134 16.32 -3.13 -16.13
N PRO A 135 16.54 -3.85 -17.24
CA PRO A 135 17.84 -4.44 -17.55
C PRO A 135 18.95 -3.39 -17.61
N GLY A 136 20.10 -3.70 -17.02
CA GLY A 136 21.29 -2.84 -17.04
C GLY A 136 21.18 -1.57 -16.19
N ARG A 137 20.12 -1.42 -15.38
CA ARG A 137 19.98 -0.29 -14.45
C ARG A 137 20.14 -0.76 -13.02
N HIS A 138 21.03 -0.09 -12.30
CA HIS A 138 21.40 -0.39 -10.93
C HIS A 138 21.30 0.89 -10.09
N ILE A 139 20.78 0.78 -8.87
CA ILE A 139 20.72 1.89 -7.91
C ILE A 139 22.00 1.93 -7.05
N PHE A 140 22.74 0.81 -7.01
CA PHE A 140 24.01 0.62 -6.31
C PHE A 140 24.91 -0.33 -7.10
#